data_AF-A0A7C7AFQ0-F1
#
_entry.id   AF-A0A7C7AFQ0-F1
#
_cell.length_a   1.000
_cell.length_b   1.000
_cell.length_c   1.000
_cell.angle_alpha   90.00
_cell.angle_beta   90.00
_cell.angle_gamma   90.00
#
_symmetry.space_group_name_H-M   'P 1'
#
loop_
_entity.id
_entity.type
_entity.pdbx_description
1 polymer ?
#
loop_
_entity_poly.entity_id
_entity_poly.type
_entity_poly.pdbx_seq_one_letter_code
_entity_poly.pdbx_strand_id
1 'polypeptide(L)' 'MRIPIKNISGAIIYSGDFESPKDALLKAYLDGVDLREADLRGLDLSGLKLSGINLSGADLRGANLRGANLYGA' A
#
# COMPACT_ATOMS: atom_id res chain seq x y z
N MET A 1 10.43 11.19 0.39
CA MET A 1 10.24 10.84 -1.04
C MET A 1 8.76 10.97 -1.35
N ARG A 2 8.35 11.58 -2.47
CA ARG A 2 6.93 11.64 -2.89
C ARG A 2 6.64 10.50 -3.85
N ILE A 3 6.02 9.43 -3.36
CA ILE A 3 5.45 8.37 -4.18
C ILE A 3 3.93 8.51 -4.09
N PRO A 4 3.25 8.80 -5.21
CA PRO A 4 1.80 8.78 -5.25
C PRO A 4 1.32 7.32 -5.28
N ILE A 5 0.59 6.89 -4.24
CA ILE A 5 -0.19 5.65 -4.29
C ILE A 5 -1.58 6.02 -4.76
N LYS A 6 -2.00 5.51 -5.92
CA LYS A 6 -3.33 5.77 -6.49
C LYS A 6 -4.19 4.52 -6.33
N ASN A 7 -5.40 4.69 -5.80
CA ASN A 7 -6.39 3.62 -5.66
C ASN A 7 -7.60 3.82 -6.59
N ILE A 8 -8.59 2.91 -6.51
CA ILE A 8 -9.81 2.94 -7.33
C ILE A 8 -10.68 4.19 -7.18
N SER A 9 -10.65 4.86 -6.02
CA SER A 9 -11.44 6.08 -5.82
C SER A 9 -10.77 7.31 -6.43
N GLY A 10 -9.59 7.14 -7.03
CA GLY A 10 -8.75 8.23 -7.50
C GLY A 10 -8.08 8.99 -6.35
N ALA A 11 -8.20 8.51 -5.11
CA ALA A 11 -7.47 9.07 -3.99
C ALA A 11 -5.97 8.83 -4.21
N ILE A 12 -5.22 9.92 -4.25
CA ILE A 12 -3.76 9.90 -4.27
C ILE A 12 -3.32 10.02 -2.82
N ILE A 13 -2.87 8.91 -2.23
CA ILE A 13 -2.17 8.94 -0.95
C ILE A 13 -0.77 9.44 -1.28
N TYR A 14 -0.55 10.75 -1.16
CA TYR A 14 0.78 11.31 -1.28
C TYR A 14 1.60 10.86 -0.08
N SER A 15 2.69 10.12 -0.30
CA SER A 15 3.73 9.98 0.73
C SER A 15 4.48 11.29 1.01
N GLY A 16 3.97 12.44 0.55
CA GLY A 16 4.57 13.75 0.78
C GLY A 16 4.45 14.20 2.24
N ASP A 17 3.43 13.72 2.95
CA ASP A 17 3.21 13.99 4.38
C ASP A 17 3.71 12.83 5.27
N PHE A 18 4.19 11.74 4.66
CA PHE A 18 4.56 10.51 5.33
C PHE A 18 6.06 10.25 5.17
N GLU A 19 6.75 9.91 6.27
CA GLU A 19 8.20 9.67 6.24
C GLU A 19 8.58 8.45 5.38
N SER A 20 7.68 7.48 5.25
CA SER A 20 7.89 6.26 4.46
C SER A 20 6.60 5.73 3.79
N PRO A 21 6.71 4.87 2.75
CA PRO A 21 5.56 4.15 2.17
C PRO A 21 4.79 3.33 3.21
N LYS A 22 5.49 2.85 4.23
CA LYS A 22 4.91 2.14 5.37
C LYS A 22 3.91 2.98 6.14
N ASP A 23 4.19 4.27 6.35
CA ASP A 23 3.29 5.16 7.09
C ASP A 23 2.05 5.51 6.27
N ALA A 24 2.21 5.70 4.95
CA ALA A 24 1.09 5.91 4.03
C ALA A 24 0.15 4.69 3.99
N LEU A 25 0.71 3.48 3.97
CA LEU A 25 -0.06 2.23 3.98
C LEU A 25 -0.67 1.90 5.34
N LEU A 26 0.01 2.24 6.45
CA LEU A 26 -0.58 2.13 7.78
C LEU A 26 -1.78 3.07 7.93
N LYS A 27 -1.69 4.30 7.39
CA LYS A 27 -2.84 5.21 7.36
C LYS A 27 -3.98 4.64 6.50
N ALA A 28 -3.65 4.11 5.32
CA ALA A 28 -4.62 3.43 4.46
C ALA A 28 -5.35 2.29 5.20
N TYR A 29 -4.61 1.47 5.95
CA TYR A 29 -5.18 0.42 6.80
C TYR A 29 -6.11 0.97 7.87
N LEU A 30 -5.68 1.99 8.63
CA LEU A 30 -6.47 2.60 9.71
C LEU A 30 -7.74 3.28 9.18
N ASP A 31 -7.69 3.81 7.97
CA ASP A 31 -8.82 4.50 7.32
C ASP A 31 -9.73 3.53 6.55
N GLY A 32 -9.39 2.23 6.50
CA GLY A 32 -10.14 1.24 5.71
C GLY A 32 -10.07 1.53 4.19
N VAL A 33 -8.99 2.14 3.74
CA VAL A 33 -8.80 2.51 2.34
C VAL A 33 -8.69 1.25 1.49
N ASP A 34 -9.55 1.22 0.49
CA ASP A 34 -9.54 0.21 -0.55
C ASP A 34 -8.29 0.37 -1.43
N LEU A 35 -7.47 -0.69 -1.50
CA LEU A 35 -6.27 -0.76 -2.33
C LEU A 35 -6.43 -1.69 -3.53
N ARG A 36 -7.67 -2.03 -3.90
CA ARG A 36 -7.93 -2.70 -5.17
C ARG A 36 -7.31 -1.91 -6.31
N GLU A 37 -6.74 -2.63 -7.28
CA GLU A 37 -6.12 -2.07 -8.48
C GLU A 37 -5.03 -1.00 -8.22
N ALA A 38 -4.52 -0.89 -6.98
CA ALA A 38 -3.52 0.09 -6.63
C ALA A 38 -2.18 -0.19 -7.30
N ASP A 39 -1.51 0.86 -7.78
CA ASP A 39 -0.12 0.75 -8.28
C ASP A 39 0.85 0.78 -7.10
N LEU A 40 1.38 -0.38 -6.74
CA LEU A 40 2.32 -0.58 -5.63
C LEU A 40 3.69 -1.05 -6.14
N ARG A 41 3.98 -0.85 -7.43
CA ARG A 41 5.21 -1.33 -8.07
C ARG A 41 6.46 -0.72 -7.45
N GLY A 42 7.47 -1.56 -7.25
CA GLY A 42 8.78 -1.13 -6.73
C GLY A 42 8.77 -0.63 -5.28
N LEU A 43 7.63 -0.67 -4.57
CA LEU A 43 7.54 -0.19 -3.21
C LEU A 43 8.21 -1.14 -2.21
N ASP A 44 8.84 -0.57 -1.19
CA ASP A 44 9.24 -1.36 -0.02
C ASP A 44 8.05 -1.53 0.92
N LEU A 45 7.48 -2.74 0.88
CA LEU A 45 6.35 -3.17 1.69
C LEU A 45 6.80 -4.16 2.77
N SER A 46 8.11 -4.24 3.04
CA SER A 46 8.66 -5.23 3.97
C SER A 46 8.18 -5.00 5.40
N GLY A 47 7.85 -6.09 6.09
CA GLY A 47 7.36 -6.06 7.47
C GLY A 47 5.99 -5.39 7.67
N LEU A 48 5.24 -5.08 6.61
CA LEU A 48 3.91 -4.48 6.75
C LEU A 48 2.85 -5.49 7.17
N LYS A 49 1.90 -5.04 8.00
CA LYS A 49 0.68 -5.79 8.30
C LYS A 49 -0.38 -5.43 7.26
N LEU A 50 -0.45 -6.21 6.18
CA LEU A 50 -1.41 -6.06 5.10
C LEU A 50 -2.58 -7.05 5.23
N SER A 51 -2.66 -7.79 6.34
CA SER A 51 -3.69 -8.80 6.56
C SER A 51 -5.09 -8.21 6.56
N GLY A 52 -5.97 -8.76 5.72
CA GLY A 52 -7.35 -8.31 5.56
C GLY A 52 -7.52 -7.04 4.72
N ILE A 53 -6.44 -6.48 4.16
CA ILE A 53 -6.54 -5.39 3.19
C ILE A 53 -6.90 -5.97 1.84
N ASN A 54 -7.96 -5.47 1.20
CA ASN A 54 -8.30 -5.92 -0.14
C ASN A 54 -7.27 -5.38 -1.16
N LEU A 55 -6.36 -6.25 -1.62
CA LEU A 55 -5.38 -5.95 -2.66
C LEU A 55 -5.80 -6.50 -4.03
N SER A 56 -7.08 -6.84 -4.24
CA SER A 56 -7.54 -7.45 -5.49
C SER A 56 -7.18 -6.56 -6.70
N GLY A 57 -6.39 -7.09 -7.63
CA GLY A 57 -5.95 -6.38 -8.82
C GLY A 57 -4.80 -5.39 -8.61
N ALA A 58 -4.28 -5.22 -7.38
CA ALA A 58 -3.14 -4.35 -7.12
C ALA A 58 -1.88 -4.82 -7.86
N ASP A 59 -1.11 -3.87 -8.39
CA ASP A 59 0.14 -4.15 -9.10
C ASP A 59 1.33 -4.11 -8.15
N LEU A 60 1.79 -5.29 -7.73
CA LEU A 60 2.91 -5.48 -6.81
C LEU A 60 4.24 -5.79 -7.53
N ARG A 61 4.33 -5.61 -8.86
CA ARG A 61 5.54 -5.96 -9.61
C ARG A 61 6.76 -5.20 -9.07
N GLY A 62 7.78 -5.95 -8.65
CA GLY A 62 9.01 -5.38 -8.08
C GLY A 62 8.88 -4.85 -6.65
N ALA A 63 7.72 -4.99 -5.99
CA ALA A 63 7.57 -4.61 -4.59
C ALA A 63 8.36 -5.56 -3.67
N ASN A 64 9.01 -5.02 -2.64
CA ASN A 64 9.66 -5.81 -1.60
C ASN A 64 8.62 -6.21 -0.54
N LEU A 65 8.17 -7.46 -0.54
CA LEU A 65 7.20 -8.00 0.41
C LEU A 65 7.84 -8.81 1.55
N ARG A 66 9.16 -8.68 1.76
CA ARG A 66 9.87 -9.51 2.75
C ARG A 66 9.29 -9.32 4.16
N GLY A 67 8.75 -10.39 4.74
CA GLY A 67 8.16 -10.35 6.08
C GLY A 67 6.85 -9.57 6.19
N ALA A 68 6.22 -9.18 5.07
CA ALA A 68 4.87 -8.64 5.08
C ALA A 68 3.86 -9.73 5.47
N ASN A 69 2.89 -9.39 6.32
CA ASN A 69 1.75 -10.25 6.62
C ASN A 69 0.62 -9.98 5.63
N LEU A 70 0.41 -10.89 4.68
CA LEU A 70 -0.62 -10.83 3.64
C LEU A 70 -1.82 -11.75 3.94
N TYR A 71 -1.99 -12.19 5.19
CA TYR A 71 -3.07 -13.12 5.52
C TYR A 71 -4.45 -12.52 5.21
N GLY A 72 -5.17 -13.11 4.24
CA GLY A 72 -6.48 -12.63 3.80
C GLY A 72 -6.46 -11.32 3.00
N ALA A 73 -5.31 -10.96 2.44
CA ALA A 73 -5.15 -9.80 1.55
C ALA A 73 -5.53 -10.11 0.09
#